data_AF-A0A1S6QGR4-F1
#
_entry.id   AF-A0A1S6QGR4-F1
#
_cell.length_a   1.000
_cell.length_b   1.000
_cell.length_c   1.000
_cell.angle_alpha   90.00
_cell.angle_beta   90.00
_cell.angle_gamma   90.00
#
_symmetry.space_group_name_H-M   'P 1'
#
loop_
_entity.id
_entity.type
_entity.pdbx_description
1 polymer ?
#
loop_
_entity_poly.entity_id
_entity_poly.type
_entity_poly.pdbx_seq_one_letter_code
_entity_poly.pdbx_strand_id
1 'polypeptide(L)'
;MVNGTVQTLTIAGTDSGGGAGVMADIKTMQERHVFSAAVVVAVTAQNTLGVADFMAMPKKMIDEQFKSVAEDLKIRAAKTGMLADVPTVEAVVENLKKYDLGPLTVDPVMIAKGGARLLSEDAIQTVKTELLPLATILTPNLPEAEELTGMQIKSEDDMKTAAQKLQDMGVKNVLVKGGHNISEGKSSDFVLLEDGNSFWVTSPRVDTNRTHGTGDTLSSCITAELAKGKSVEDAIRIGKRYVSATIADGIQVGHGHGPLNHWAKIEGENDDD
;
A
#
# COMPACT_ATOMS: atom_id res chain seq x y z
N MET A 1 10.49 -16.81 -23.21
CA MET A 1 11.07 -17.40 -21.98
C MET A 1 9.94 -17.64 -21.00
N VAL A 2 9.95 -18.77 -20.29
CA VAL A 2 9.04 -19.01 -19.14
C VAL A 2 9.32 -17.93 -18.09
N ASN A 3 8.28 -17.35 -17.49
CA ASN A 3 8.38 -16.24 -16.52
C ASN A 3 9.13 -14.99 -17.05
N GLY A 4 8.90 -14.63 -18.33
CA GLY A 4 9.49 -13.44 -18.96
C GLY A 4 8.76 -12.12 -18.68
N THR A 5 7.47 -12.17 -18.35
CA THR A 5 6.67 -10.99 -17.97
C THR A 5 7.05 -10.54 -16.56
N VAL A 6 7.08 -9.22 -16.29
CA VAL A 6 7.26 -8.70 -14.93
C VAL A 6 6.06 -9.13 -14.07
N GLN A 7 6.33 -9.67 -12.88
CA GLN A 7 5.32 -10.23 -11.98
C GLN A 7 5.43 -9.61 -10.59
N THR A 8 4.31 -9.28 -9.99
CA THR A 8 4.18 -8.75 -8.62
C THR A 8 3.25 -9.62 -7.79
N LEU A 9 3.34 -9.45 -6.47
CA LEU A 9 2.45 -10.10 -5.51
C LEU A 9 1.80 -9.07 -4.58
N THR A 10 0.48 -9.09 -4.46
CA THR A 10 -0.22 -8.46 -3.33
C THR A 10 -0.54 -9.48 -2.24
N ILE A 11 -0.38 -9.09 -0.98
CA ILE A 11 -0.70 -9.86 0.22
C ILE A 11 -1.66 -9.02 1.06
N ALA A 12 -2.96 -9.22 0.89
CA ALA A 12 -3.96 -8.37 1.52
C ALA A 12 -5.33 -9.06 1.64
N GLY A 13 -6.26 -8.40 2.33
CA GLY A 13 -7.67 -8.79 2.32
C GLY A 13 -8.35 -8.44 1.00
N THR A 14 -9.47 -9.11 0.72
CA THR A 14 -10.37 -8.70 -0.37
C THR A 14 -11.18 -7.47 0.00
N ASP A 15 -11.65 -6.74 -1.00
CA ASP A 15 -12.76 -5.79 -0.90
C ASP A 15 -13.83 -6.23 -1.90
N SER A 16 -14.96 -6.75 -1.44
CA SER A 16 -16.04 -7.19 -2.35
C SER A 16 -16.62 -6.05 -3.20
N GLY A 17 -16.45 -4.78 -2.79
CA GLY A 17 -16.80 -3.61 -3.57
C GLY A 17 -15.81 -3.28 -4.67
N GLY A 18 -14.63 -3.91 -4.65
CA GLY A 18 -13.60 -3.81 -5.67
C GLY A 18 -12.83 -2.48 -5.70
N GLY A 19 -12.97 -1.64 -4.67
CA GLY A 19 -12.33 -0.32 -4.61
C GLY A 19 -10.99 -0.28 -3.89
N ALA A 20 -10.72 -1.27 -3.03
CA ALA A 20 -9.55 -1.39 -2.17
C ALA A 20 -9.01 -2.84 -2.15
N GLY A 21 -8.06 -3.12 -1.26
CA GLY A 21 -7.50 -4.46 -1.03
C GLY A 21 -6.89 -5.08 -2.30
N VAL A 22 -6.88 -6.41 -2.39
CA VAL A 22 -6.28 -7.10 -3.55
C VAL A 22 -6.91 -6.70 -4.89
N MET A 23 -8.15 -6.20 -4.89
CA MET A 23 -8.84 -5.74 -6.11
C MET A 23 -8.23 -4.44 -6.64
N ALA A 24 -8.00 -3.45 -5.77
CA ALA A 24 -7.32 -2.21 -6.17
C ALA A 24 -5.87 -2.48 -6.56
N ASP A 25 -5.23 -3.43 -5.90
CA ASP A 25 -3.85 -3.79 -6.15
C ASP A 25 -3.67 -4.40 -7.54
N ILE A 26 -4.44 -5.44 -7.86
CA ILE A 26 -4.38 -6.10 -9.16
C ILE A 26 -4.75 -5.13 -10.28
N LYS A 27 -5.80 -4.32 -10.11
CA LYS A 27 -6.18 -3.30 -11.11
C LYS A 27 -5.04 -2.33 -11.35
N THR A 28 -4.44 -1.81 -10.29
CA THR A 28 -3.33 -0.88 -10.40
C THR A 28 -2.14 -1.52 -11.09
N MET A 29 -1.71 -2.70 -10.65
CA MET A 29 -0.55 -3.38 -11.24
C MET A 29 -0.78 -3.74 -12.71
N GLN A 30 -2.01 -4.11 -13.08
CA GLN A 30 -2.42 -4.36 -14.46
C GLN A 30 -2.34 -3.10 -15.33
N GLU A 31 -2.84 -1.97 -14.84
CA GLU A 31 -2.75 -0.66 -15.51
C GLU A 31 -1.31 -0.12 -15.54
N ARG A 32 -0.42 -0.67 -14.71
CA ARG A 32 1.02 -0.46 -14.80
C ARG A 32 1.72 -1.53 -15.63
N HIS A 33 1.02 -2.34 -16.43
CA HIS A 33 1.60 -3.35 -17.32
C HIS A 33 2.47 -4.40 -16.60
N VAL A 34 2.07 -4.80 -15.39
CA VAL A 34 2.72 -5.85 -14.61
C VAL A 34 1.70 -6.94 -14.26
N PHE A 35 2.09 -8.21 -14.41
CA PHE A 35 1.23 -9.32 -14.02
C PHE A 35 1.15 -9.39 -12.49
N SER A 36 -0.06 -9.40 -11.93
CA SER A 36 -0.25 -9.44 -10.47
C SER A 36 -0.80 -10.79 -10.01
N ALA A 37 -0.07 -11.45 -9.12
CA ALA A 37 -0.57 -12.54 -8.29
C ALA A 37 -1.10 -12.00 -6.95
N ALA A 38 -1.78 -12.85 -6.18
CA ALA A 38 -2.29 -12.49 -4.86
C ALA A 38 -2.17 -13.63 -3.85
N VAL A 39 -1.86 -13.28 -2.60
CA VAL A 39 -2.13 -14.08 -1.40
C VAL A 39 -3.25 -13.37 -0.65
N VAL A 40 -4.41 -14.00 -0.56
CA VAL A 40 -5.55 -13.46 0.17
C VAL A 40 -5.44 -13.87 1.63
N VAL A 41 -5.43 -12.88 2.52
CA VAL A 41 -5.28 -13.09 3.97
C VAL A 41 -6.60 -12.98 4.72
N ALA A 42 -7.59 -12.32 4.13
CA ALA A 42 -8.95 -12.25 4.64
C ALA A 42 -9.94 -11.97 3.49
N VAL A 43 -11.18 -12.41 3.65
CA VAL A 43 -12.28 -12.02 2.77
C VAL A 43 -13.16 -11.01 3.51
N THR A 44 -13.50 -9.89 2.88
CA THR A 44 -14.44 -8.91 3.45
C THR A 44 -15.75 -8.89 2.70
N ALA A 45 -16.86 -8.72 3.44
CA ALA A 45 -18.12 -8.24 2.93
C ALA A 45 -18.11 -6.71 3.05
N GLN A 46 -17.62 -6.04 2.02
CA GLN A 46 -17.36 -4.61 1.98
C GLN A 46 -17.97 -3.96 0.74
N ASN A 47 -18.41 -2.70 0.88
CA ASN A 47 -18.80 -1.86 -0.24
C ASN A 47 -18.51 -0.37 0.09
N THR A 48 -18.98 0.55 -0.75
CA THR A 48 -18.73 2.00 -0.58
C THR A 48 -19.31 2.60 0.70
N LEU A 49 -20.19 1.90 1.41
CA LEU A 49 -20.79 2.32 2.68
C LEU A 49 -19.98 1.85 3.90
N GLY A 50 -19.04 0.92 3.72
CA GLY A 50 -18.21 0.39 4.80
C GLY A 50 -18.01 -1.13 4.72
N VAL A 51 -17.45 -1.68 5.79
CA VAL A 51 -17.24 -3.11 6.00
C VAL A 51 -18.40 -3.63 6.85
N ALA A 52 -19.13 -4.63 6.33
CA ALA A 52 -20.22 -5.29 7.05
C ALA A 52 -19.71 -6.49 7.87
N ASP A 53 -18.77 -7.25 7.31
CA ASP A 53 -18.17 -8.41 7.96
C ASP A 53 -16.81 -8.76 7.34
N PHE A 54 -16.01 -9.58 8.02
CA PHE A 54 -14.79 -10.16 7.47
C PHE A 54 -14.50 -11.55 8.05
N MET A 55 -13.75 -12.35 7.29
CA MET A 55 -13.24 -13.64 7.71
C MET A 55 -11.75 -13.74 7.39
N ALA A 56 -10.92 -13.88 8.42
CA ALA A 56 -9.49 -14.18 8.26
C ALA A 56 -9.30 -15.57 7.64
N MET A 57 -8.32 -15.70 6.74
CA MET A 57 -7.96 -16.99 6.17
C MET A 57 -7.18 -17.82 7.20
N PRO A 58 -7.45 -19.13 7.32
CA PRO A 58 -6.63 -19.99 8.17
C PRO A 58 -5.16 -19.94 7.74
N LYS A 59 -4.23 -19.90 8.69
CA LYS A 59 -2.77 -19.88 8.43
C LYS A 59 -2.35 -20.90 7.37
N LYS A 60 -2.86 -22.13 7.45
CA LYS A 60 -2.57 -23.18 6.45
C LYS A 60 -2.88 -22.72 5.02
N MET A 61 -3.99 -22.02 4.80
CA MET A 61 -4.36 -21.53 3.47
C MET A 61 -3.46 -20.38 3.01
N ILE A 62 -3.01 -19.52 3.93
CA ILE A 62 -2.02 -18.48 3.64
C ILE A 62 -0.70 -19.14 3.22
N ASP A 63 -0.21 -20.10 3.99
CA ASP A 63 1.04 -20.83 3.71
C ASP A 63 1.00 -21.55 2.35
N GLU A 64 -0.11 -22.21 2.00
CA GLU A 64 -0.26 -22.90 0.71
C GLU A 64 -0.37 -21.94 -0.48
N GLN A 65 -0.98 -20.75 -0.31
CA GLN A 65 -0.97 -19.71 -1.35
C GLN A 65 0.45 -19.20 -1.61
N PHE A 66 1.20 -18.86 -0.55
CA PHE A 66 2.60 -18.44 -0.68
C PHE A 66 3.44 -19.50 -1.36
N LYS A 67 3.31 -20.77 -0.94
CA LYS A 67 4.01 -21.89 -1.56
C LYS A 67 3.68 -22.02 -3.04
N SER A 68 2.40 -21.99 -3.39
CA SER A 68 1.95 -22.14 -4.79
C SER A 68 2.51 -21.04 -5.69
N VAL A 69 2.51 -19.79 -5.20
CA VAL A 69 3.08 -18.65 -5.94
C VAL A 69 4.59 -18.78 -6.05
N ALA A 70 5.29 -19.07 -4.95
CA ALA A 70 6.75 -19.12 -4.93
C ALA A 70 7.36 -20.30 -5.71
N GLU A 71 6.63 -21.41 -5.85
CA GLU A 71 7.10 -22.59 -6.60
C GLU A 71 6.96 -22.44 -8.12
N ASP A 72 6.11 -21.54 -8.61
CA ASP A 72 5.79 -21.39 -10.04
C ASP A 72 6.19 -20.01 -10.63
N LEU A 73 5.96 -18.93 -9.88
CA LEU A 73 6.10 -17.57 -10.37
C LEU A 73 7.45 -16.94 -10.01
N LYS A 74 7.91 -16.01 -10.85
CA LYS A 74 9.09 -15.18 -10.63
C LYS A 74 8.69 -13.79 -10.15
N ILE A 75 8.14 -13.73 -8.93
CA ILE A 75 7.74 -12.47 -8.30
C ILE A 75 8.96 -11.55 -8.16
N ARG A 76 8.83 -10.30 -8.64
CA ARG A 76 9.91 -9.30 -8.64
C ARG A 76 9.74 -8.22 -7.59
N ALA A 77 8.54 -8.03 -7.06
CA ALA A 77 8.26 -7.19 -5.89
C ALA A 77 6.93 -7.62 -5.26
N ALA A 78 6.80 -7.40 -3.96
CA ALA A 78 5.60 -7.71 -3.20
C ALA A 78 5.07 -6.50 -2.43
N LYS A 79 3.78 -6.55 -2.11
CA LYS A 79 3.09 -5.56 -1.28
C LYS A 79 2.31 -6.26 -0.16
N THR A 80 2.32 -5.70 1.04
CA THR A 80 1.30 -5.99 2.06
C THR A 80 0.28 -4.86 2.17
N GLY A 81 -1.00 -5.22 2.26
CA GLY A 81 -2.11 -4.32 2.63
C GLY A 81 -2.67 -4.65 4.01
N MET A 82 -3.99 -4.62 4.17
CA MET A 82 -4.65 -5.03 5.41
C MET A 82 -4.37 -6.52 5.74
N LEU A 83 -3.88 -6.78 6.96
CA LEU A 83 -3.48 -8.11 7.44
C LEU A 83 -4.40 -8.73 8.52
N ALA A 84 -5.59 -8.19 8.76
CA ALA A 84 -6.64 -8.72 9.64
C ALA A 84 -6.29 -8.84 11.15
N ASP A 85 -5.41 -9.76 11.55
CA ASP A 85 -5.15 -10.09 12.96
C ASP A 85 -3.73 -10.63 13.21
N VAL A 86 -3.37 -10.85 14.48
CA VAL A 86 -2.02 -11.33 14.88
C VAL A 86 -1.62 -12.61 14.15
N PRO A 87 -2.43 -13.71 14.17
CA PRO A 87 -2.04 -14.95 13.50
C PRO A 87 -1.79 -14.78 11.99
N THR A 88 -2.55 -13.89 11.36
CA THR A 88 -2.39 -13.58 9.95
C THR A 88 -1.11 -12.80 9.67
N VAL A 89 -0.78 -11.80 10.51
CA VAL A 89 0.48 -11.06 10.41
C VAL A 89 1.67 -12.01 10.61
N GLU A 90 1.63 -12.88 11.61
CA GLU A 90 2.67 -13.88 11.86
C GLU A 90 2.87 -14.82 10.67
N ALA A 91 1.78 -15.35 10.11
CA ALA A 91 1.83 -16.19 8.92
C ALA A 91 2.47 -15.47 7.72
N VAL A 92 2.13 -14.20 7.51
CA VAL A 92 2.69 -13.39 6.43
C VAL A 92 4.19 -13.14 6.65
N VAL A 93 4.60 -12.75 7.85
CA VAL A 93 6.00 -12.54 8.21
C VAL A 93 6.82 -13.82 8.01
N GLU A 94 6.33 -14.97 8.48
CA GLU A 94 7.02 -16.25 8.34
C GLU A 94 7.29 -16.57 6.85
N ASN A 95 6.28 -16.38 5.99
CA ASN A 95 6.43 -16.66 4.56
C ASN A 95 7.30 -15.61 3.83
N LEU A 96 7.23 -14.34 4.21
CA LEU A 96 8.10 -13.28 3.68
C LEU A 96 9.58 -13.51 4.05
N LYS A 97 9.86 -14.11 5.20
CA LYS A 97 11.22 -14.53 5.58
C LYS A 97 11.67 -15.81 4.85
N LYS A 98 10.72 -16.65 4.45
CA LYS A 98 10.97 -17.96 3.82
C LYS A 98 11.22 -17.86 2.31
N TYR A 99 10.51 -17.00 1.60
CA TYR A 99 10.56 -16.88 0.15
C TYR A 99 11.11 -15.51 -0.26
N ASP A 100 12.02 -15.49 -1.23
CA ASP A 100 12.47 -14.25 -1.87
C ASP A 100 11.42 -13.79 -2.89
N LEU A 101 10.75 -12.68 -2.56
CA LEU A 101 9.69 -12.08 -3.36
C LEU A 101 10.10 -10.67 -3.86
N GLY A 102 11.39 -10.35 -3.80
CA GLY A 102 11.94 -9.05 -4.16
C GLY A 102 11.64 -7.93 -3.15
N PRO A 103 11.70 -6.65 -3.57
CA PRO A 103 11.40 -5.51 -2.71
C PRO A 103 9.99 -5.59 -2.13
N LEU A 104 9.86 -5.26 -0.85
CA LEU A 104 8.59 -5.27 -0.12
C LEU A 104 8.09 -3.85 0.12
N THR A 105 6.91 -3.53 -0.40
CA THR A 105 6.14 -2.34 -0.04
C THR A 105 5.17 -2.68 1.09
N VAL A 106 5.28 -2.01 2.22
CA VAL A 106 4.35 -2.18 3.35
C VAL A 106 3.40 -0.99 3.40
N ASP A 107 2.11 -1.24 3.14
CA ASP A 107 1.03 -0.29 3.41
C ASP A 107 0.40 -0.68 4.76
N PRO A 108 0.69 0.04 5.86
CA PRO A 108 0.33 -0.39 7.21
C PRO A 108 -1.12 -0.04 7.50
N VAL A 109 -2.06 -0.74 6.85
CA VAL A 109 -3.49 -0.49 6.98
C VAL A 109 -3.96 -0.91 8.37
N MET A 110 -4.02 0.05 9.30
CA MET A 110 -4.41 -0.16 10.70
C MET A 110 -5.82 0.34 11.02
N ILE A 111 -6.34 1.27 10.22
CA ILE A 111 -7.59 1.98 10.48
C ILE A 111 -8.41 2.02 9.20
N ALA A 112 -9.68 1.60 9.28
CA ALA A 112 -10.60 1.71 8.17
C ALA A 112 -10.93 3.17 7.87
N LYS A 113 -11.33 3.48 6.64
CA LYS A 113 -11.73 4.86 6.26
C LYS A 113 -12.85 5.46 7.11
N GLY A 114 -13.66 4.62 7.77
CA GLY A 114 -14.68 5.03 8.75
C GLY A 114 -14.17 5.21 10.19
N GLY A 115 -12.85 5.12 10.43
CA GLY A 115 -12.23 5.29 11.75
C GLY A 115 -12.19 4.04 12.63
N ALA A 116 -12.74 2.90 12.17
CA ALA A 116 -12.68 1.65 12.92
C ALA A 116 -11.24 1.09 12.94
N ARG A 117 -10.71 0.76 14.12
CA ARG A 117 -9.44 0.04 14.25
C ARG A 117 -9.59 -1.35 13.60
N LEU A 118 -8.65 -1.69 12.72
CA LEU A 118 -8.61 -2.98 12.01
C LEU A 118 -7.66 -3.97 12.68
N LEU A 119 -6.71 -3.50 13.49
CA LEU A 119 -5.73 -4.31 14.20
C LEU A 119 -5.82 -4.11 15.72
N SER A 120 -5.61 -5.19 16.46
CA SER A 120 -5.36 -5.14 17.91
C SER A 120 -4.00 -4.50 18.21
N GLU A 121 -3.79 -4.04 19.44
CA GLU A 121 -2.48 -3.52 19.88
C GLU A 121 -1.37 -4.57 19.71
N ASP A 122 -1.65 -5.83 20.03
CA ASP A 122 -0.71 -6.93 19.81
C ASP A 122 -0.33 -7.08 18.33
N ALA A 123 -1.29 -6.94 17.41
CA ALA A 123 -1.02 -7.04 15.98
C ALA A 123 -0.16 -5.86 15.48
N ILE A 124 -0.40 -4.67 16.01
CA ILE A 124 0.42 -3.49 15.73
C ILE A 124 1.85 -3.71 16.23
N GLN A 125 2.02 -4.31 17.41
CA GLN A 125 3.34 -4.63 17.94
C GLN A 125 4.08 -5.63 17.05
N THR A 126 3.41 -6.70 16.60
CA THR A 126 3.98 -7.67 15.65
C THR A 126 4.37 -7.01 14.34
N VAL A 127 3.53 -6.11 13.80
CA VAL A 127 3.88 -5.33 12.60
C VAL A 127 5.17 -4.55 12.81
N LYS A 128 5.30 -3.85 13.94
CA LYS A 128 6.46 -3.00 14.26
C LYS A 128 7.75 -3.81 14.39
N THR A 129 7.72 -4.94 15.07
CA THR A 129 8.94 -5.70 15.39
C THR A 129 9.32 -6.73 14.34
N GLU A 130 8.35 -7.25 13.58
CA GLU A 130 8.58 -8.39 12.69
C GLU A 130 8.38 -8.07 11.20
N LEU A 131 7.42 -7.20 10.85
CA LEU A 131 7.12 -6.87 9.45
C LEU A 131 7.89 -5.64 8.96
N LEU A 132 7.91 -4.54 9.73
CA LEU A 132 8.59 -3.31 9.33
C LEU A 132 10.09 -3.51 9.01
N PRO A 133 10.86 -4.33 9.73
CA PRO A 133 12.26 -4.59 9.38
C PRO A 133 12.46 -5.27 8.01
N LEU A 134 11.41 -5.87 7.43
CA LEU A 134 11.46 -6.49 6.10
C LEU A 134 11.15 -5.47 4.98
N ALA A 135 10.63 -4.29 5.32
CA ALA A 135 10.12 -3.33 4.36
C ALA A 135 11.26 -2.65 3.57
N THR A 136 11.16 -2.71 2.24
CA THR A 136 11.93 -1.81 1.38
C THR A 136 11.37 -0.40 1.42
N ILE A 137 10.04 -0.27 1.46
CA ILE A 137 9.38 1.01 1.66
C ILE A 137 8.13 0.85 2.53
N LEU A 138 7.96 1.74 3.50
CA LEU A 138 6.74 1.89 4.30
C LEU A 138 5.96 3.12 3.82
N THR A 139 4.64 2.98 3.66
CA THR A 139 3.78 4.07 3.17
C THR A 139 2.65 4.41 4.16
N PRO A 140 2.89 4.89 5.39
CA PRO A 140 1.81 5.19 6.32
C PRO A 140 1.11 6.50 5.96
N ASN A 141 -0.20 6.61 6.22
CA ASN A 141 -0.86 7.91 6.35
C ASN A 141 -0.57 8.54 7.72
N LEU A 142 -1.02 9.79 7.93
CA LEU A 142 -0.79 10.49 9.20
C LEU A 142 -1.27 9.68 10.43
N PRO A 143 -2.54 9.26 10.54
CA PRO A 143 -2.99 8.41 11.66
C PRO A 143 -2.17 7.13 11.87
N GLU A 144 -1.81 6.43 10.80
CA GLU A 144 -0.99 5.22 10.86
C GLU A 144 0.42 5.52 11.35
N ALA A 145 1.02 6.62 10.89
CA ALA A 145 2.32 7.09 11.35
C ALA A 145 2.27 7.47 12.83
N GLU A 146 1.21 8.14 13.30
CA GLU A 146 1.01 8.47 14.71
C GLU A 146 0.93 7.22 15.58
N GLU A 147 0.14 6.21 15.17
CA GLU A 147 -0.01 4.93 15.88
C GLU A 147 1.31 4.15 15.92
N LEU A 148 2.03 4.09 14.79
CA LEU A 148 3.33 3.43 14.72
C LEU A 148 4.39 4.13 15.57
N THR A 149 4.43 5.45 15.56
CA THR A 149 5.50 6.21 16.23
C THR A 149 5.18 6.62 17.66
N GLY A 150 3.91 6.50 18.08
CA GLY A 150 3.42 6.97 19.37
C GLY A 150 3.50 8.48 19.55
N MET A 151 3.61 9.26 18.47
CA MET A 151 3.64 10.73 18.52
C MET A 151 2.48 11.33 17.74
N GLN A 152 2.10 12.55 18.09
CA GLN A 152 1.17 13.33 17.27
C GLN A 152 1.93 14.07 16.16
N ILE A 153 1.31 14.18 14.99
CA ILE A 153 1.90 14.81 13.81
C ILE A 153 1.02 16.00 13.40
N LYS A 154 1.49 17.21 13.71
CA LYS A 154 0.73 18.46 13.48
C LYS A 154 1.42 19.43 12.53
N SER A 155 2.66 19.14 12.15
CA SER A 155 3.50 20.01 11.32
C SER A 155 4.36 19.20 10.36
N GLU A 156 4.94 19.90 9.38
CA GLU A 156 5.91 19.31 8.46
C GLU A 156 7.15 18.76 9.18
N ASP A 157 7.61 19.41 10.25
CA ASP A 157 8.75 18.94 11.04
C ASP A 157 8.41 17.70 11.88
N ASP A 158 7.16 17.57 12.33
CA ASP A 158 6.68 16.33 12.96
C ASP A 158 6.69 15.17 11.95
N MET A 159 6.32 15.41 10.68
CA MET A 159 6.37 14.38 9.63
C MET A 159 7.80 13.88 9.39
N LYS A 160 8.78 14.79 9.38
CA LYS A 160 10.21 14.43 9.27
C LYS A 160 10.65 13.57 10.46
N THR A 161 10.27 14.00 11.66
CA THR A 161 10.58 13.28 12.91
C THR A 161 9.94 11.90 12.94
N ALA A 162 8.69 11.78 12.49
CA ALA A 162 7.99 10.51 12.39
C ALA A 162 8.67 9.58 11.38
N ALA A 163 9.07 10.09 10.21
CA ALA A 163 9.80 9.32 9.21
C ALA A 163 11.13 8.78 9.75
N GLN A 164 11.89 9.59 10.50
CA GLN A 164 13.13 9.14 11.13
C GLN A 164 12.87 8.03 12.15
N LYS A 165 11.88 8.20 13.04
CA LYS A 165 11.49 7.15 14.00
C LYS A 165 11.10 5.83 13.33
N LEU A 166 10.43 5.90 12.18
CA LEU A 166 10.04 4.72 11.40
C LEU A 166 11.25 4.05 10.75
N GLN A 167 12.25 4.81 10.28
CA GLN A 167 13.53 4.24 9.85
C GLN A 167 14.29 3.57 11.00
N ASP A 168 14.27 4.17 12.20
CA ASP A 168 14.89 3.60 13.41
C ASP A 168 14.26 2.25 13.81
N MET A 169 13.04 1.95 13.33
CA MET A 169 12.37 0.64 13.48
C MET A 169 12.81 -0.39 12.44
N GLY A 170 13.75 -0.06 11.55
CA GLY A 170 14.33 -0.98 10.56
C GLY A 170 13.79 -0.83 9.14
N VAL A 171 12.91 0.15 8.89
CA VAL A 171 12.41 0.44 7.53
C VAL A 171 13.49 1.16 6.72
N LYS A 172 13.73 0.73 5.47
CA LYS A 172 14.72 1.38 4.59
C LYS A 172 14.25 2.76 4.09
N ASN A 173 13.06 2.82 3.51
CA ASN A 173 12.51 4.05 2.92
C ASN A 173 11.11 4.32 3.49
N VAL A 174 10.78 5.58 3.77
CA VAL A 174 9.51 5.96 4.39
C VAL A 174 8.83 7.05 3.56
N LEU A 175 7.56 6.83 3.20
CA LEU A 175 6.67 7.80 2.56
C LEU A 175 5.50 8.11 3.49
N VAL A 176 5.58 9.19 4.27
CA VAL A 176 4.48 9.64 5.14
C VAL A 176 3.47 10.44 4.33
N LYS A 177 2.28 9.88 4.15
CA LYS A 177 1.18 10.43 3.34
C LYS A 177 0.30 11.37 4.16
N GLY A 178 -0.29 12.38 3.52
CA GLY A 178 -1.46 13.08 4.06
C GLY A 178 -1.23 14.48 4.61
N GLY A 179 -0.17 15.18 4.21
CA GLY A 179 0.08 16.59 4.58
C GLY A 179 -0.96 17.61 4.08
N HIS A 180 -2.11 17.17 3.56
CA HIS A 180 -3.19 18.05 3.10
C HIS A 180 -3.91 18.82 4.22
N ASN A 181 -3.74 18.39 5.48
CA ASN A 181 -4.20 19.12 6.66
C ASN A 181 -3.16 20.14 7.15
N ILE A 182 -1.95 20.12 6.58
CA ILE A 182 -0.82 20.98 6.96
C ILE A 182 -0.57 22.03 5.87
N SER A 183 -0.82 21.69 4.60
CA SER A 183 -0.69 22.60 3.45
C SER A 183 -2.06 22.90 2.81
N GLU A 184 -2.48 24.16 2.76
CA GLU A 184 -3.72 24.55 2.07
C GLU A 184 -3.66 24.26 0.55
N GLY A 185 -4.70 23.62 0.02
CA GLY A 185 -4.90 23.39 -1.42
C GLY A 185 -3.98 22.35 -2.08
N LYS A 186 -3.05 21.74 -1.33
CA LYS A 186 -2.11 20.73 -1.85
C LYS A 186 -2.17 19.44 -1.03
N SER A 187 -1.90 18.31 -1.69
CA SER A 187 -1.58 17.06 -1.01
C SER A 187 -0.07 16.87 -1.06
N SER A 188 0.58 17.12 0.08
CA SER A 188 2.02 17.01 0.28
C SER A 188 2.34 15.75 1.08
N ASP A 189 3.24 14.91 0.55
CA ASP A 189 3.73 13.72 1.24
C ASP A 189 5.25 13.86 1.44
N PHE A 190 5.74 13.45 2.62
CA PHE A 190 7.16 13.52 2.96
C PHE A 190 7.83 12.17 2.73
N VAL A 191 9.00 12.20 2.09
CA VAL A 191 9.82 11.01 1.82
C VAL A 191 11.16 11.13 2.50
N LEU A 192 11.56 10.05 3.18
CA LEU A 192 12.92 9.84 3.69
C LEU A 192 13.46 8.52 3.10
N LEU A 193 14.56 8.61 2.35
CA LEU A 193 15.21 7.48 1.70
C LEU A 193 16.27 6.83 2.60
N GLU A 194 16.66 5.60 2.25
CA GLU A 194 17.66 4.79 2.97
C GLU A 194 19.03 5.47 3.07
N ASP A 195 19.39 6.31 2.09
CA ASP A 195 20.66 7.05 2.06
C ASP A 195 20.61 8.38 2.87
N GLY A 196 19.48 8.66 3.53
CA GLY A 196 19.25 9.89 4.28
C GLY A 196 18.78 11.08 3.44
N ASN A 197 18.70 10.95 2.12
CA ASN A 197 18.09 11.98 1.28
C ASN A 197 16.58 12.05 1.56
N SER A 198 16.03 13.26 1.51
CA SER A 198 14.60 13.48 1.73
C SER A 198 14.03 14.50 0.77
N PHE A 199 12.75 14.37 0.47
CA PHE A 199 12.04 15.27 -0.42
C PHE A 199 10.54 15.27 -0.14
N TRP A 200 9.88 16.31 -0.64
CA TRP A 200 8.43 16.40 -0.65
C TRP A 200 7.90 16.04 -2.03
N VAL A 201 6.82 15.27 -2.07
CA VAL A 201 6.05 15.04 -3.29
C VAL A 201 4.70 15.70 -3.13
N THR A 202 4.36 16.60 -4.06
CA THR A 202 3.13 17.41 -3.97
C THR A 202 2.27 17.22 -5.20
N SER A 203 0.95 17.32 -5.01
CA SER A 203 -0.04 17.32 -6.08
C SER A 203 -1.20 18.26 -5.73
N PRO A 204 -1.92 18.80 -6.74
CA PRO A 204 -3.15 19.53 -6.50
C PRO A 204 -4.14 18.68 -5.70
N ARG A 205 -4.80 19.28 -4.71
CA ARG A 205 -5.90 18.61 -4.01
C ARG A 205 -7.15 18.67 -4.86
N VAL A 206 -7.75 17.51 -5.12
CA VAL A 206 -9.07 17.40 -5.76
C VAL A 206 -10.11 17.26 -4.66
N ASP A 207 -11.14 18.10 -4.69
CA ASP A 207 -12.26 18.00 -3.75
C ASP A 207 -13.25 16.93 -4.21
N THR A 208 -13.14 15.73 -3.63
CA THR A 208 -14.00 14.59 -3.95
C THR A 208 -14.12 13.63 -2.78
N ASN A 209 -15.28 12.98 -2.67
CA ASN A 209 -15.51 11.90 -1.71
C ASN A 209 -15.08 10.51 -2.25
N ARG A 210 -14.64 10.46 -3.52
CA ARG A 210 -14.21 9.25 -4.26
C ARG A 210 -12.72 8.96 -4.04
N THR A 211 -12.41 8.61 -2.80
CA THR A 211 -11.03 8.36 -2.35
C THR A 211 -10.88 6.97 -1.70
N HIS A 212 -11.80 6.05 -1.97
CA HIS A 212 -11.73 4.68 -1.41
C HIS A 212 -10.66 3.89 -2.15
N GLY A 213 -9.67 3.35 -1.44
CA GLY A 213 -8.52 2.65 -2.03
C GLY A 213 -7.33 3.54 -2.43
N THR A 214 -7.27 4.80 -1.98
CA THR A 214 -6.18 5.72 -2.33
C THR A 214 -4.82 5.21 -1.85
N GLY A 215 -4.75 4.72 -0.60
CA GLY A 215 -3.54 4.10 -0.06
C GLY A 215 -3.13 2.89 -0.90
N ASP A 216 -4.08 1.97 -1.10
CA ASP A 216 -3.84 0.74 -1.84
C ASP A 216 -3.32 0.98 -3.26
N THR A 217 -3.94 1.92 -3.96
CA THR A 217 -3.58 2.28 -5.33
C THR A 217 -2.17 2.89 -5.39
N LEU A 218 -1.82 3.78 -4.44
CA LEU A 218 -0.49 4.38 -4.40
C LEU A 218 0.59 3.33 -4.13
N SER A 219 0.44 2.53 -3.08
CA SER A 219 1.41 1.51 -2.70
C SER A 219 1.54 0.42 -3.77
N SER A 220 0.46 0.05 -4.44
CA SER A 220 0.49 -0.92 -5.57
C SER A 220 1.19 -0.38 -6.81
N CYS A 221 1.03 0.90 -7.12
CA CYS A 221 1.77 1.52 -8.22
C CYS A 221 3.28 1.56 -7.91
N ILE A 222 3.65 1.93 -6.67
CA ILE A 222 5.05 1.87 -6.21
C ILE A 222 5.60 0.45 -6.37
N THR A 223 4.89 -0.58 -5.92
CA THR A 223 5.32 -1.98 -6.05
C THR A 223 5.50 -2.39 -7.52
N ALA A 224 4.60 -1.98 -8.41
CA ALA A 224 4.72 -2.27 -9.85
C ALA A 224 5.98 -1.64 -10.46
N GLU A 225 6.26 -0.38 -10.13
CA GLU A 225 7.44 0.32 -10.66
C GLU A 225 8.75 -0.23 -10.06
N LEU A 226 8.75 -0.63 -8.80
CA LEU A 226 9.88 -1.37 -8.19
C LEU A 226 10.11 -2.70 -8.90
N ALA A 227 9.05 -3.45 -9.23
CA ALA A 227 9.16 -4.70 -9.98
C ALA A 227 9.74 -4.50 -11.39
N LYS A 228 9.50 -3.35 -12.02
CA LYS A 228 10.13 -2.95 -13.29
C LYS A 228 11.61 -2.56 -13.14
N GLY A 229 12.09 -2.36 -11.91
CA GLY A 229 13.47 -1.97 -11.61
C GLY A 229 13.70 -0.46 -11.51
N LYS A 230 12.64 0.33 -11.32
CA LYS A 230 12.77 1.77 -11.04
C LYS A 230 13.39 1.99 -9.64
N SER A 231 14.00 3.16 -9.45
CA SER A 231 14.45 3.58 -8.11
C SER A 231 13.25 3.81 -7.19
N VAL A 232 13.47 3.80 -5.88
CA VAL A 232 12.40 4.08 -4.89
C VAL A 232 11.82 5.48 -5.09
N GLU A 233 12.67 6.48 -5.33
CA GLU A 233 12.22 7.85 -5.62
C GLU A 233 11.34 7.91 -6.87
N ASP A 234 11.77 7.31 -7.98
CA ASP A 234 11.00 7.30 -9.23
C ASP A 234 9.66 6.59 -9.04
N ALA A 235 9.66 5.44 -8.36
CA ALA A 235 8.45 4.67 -8.05
C ALA A 235 7.44 5.50 -7.23
N ILE A 236 7.91 6.24 -6.22
CA ILE A 236 7.05 7.14 -5.43
C ILE A 236 6.49 8.27 -6.32
N ARG A 237 7.34 8.92 -7.13
CA ARG A 237 6.91 10.03 -8.00
C ARG A 237 5.88 9.57 -9.04
N ILE A 238 6.10 8.40 -9.66
CA ILE A 238 5.13 7.78 -10.58
C ILE A 238 3.84 7.44 -9.83
N GLY A 239 3.93 6.77 -8.68
CA GLY A 239 2.79 6.43 -7.84
C GLY A 239 1.95 7.64 -7.46
N LYS A 240 2.59 8.75 -7.09
CA LYS A 240 1.89 10.00 -6.78
C LYS A 240 1.16 10.58 -7.98
N ARG A 241 1.80 10.64 -9.16
CA ARG A 241 1.15 11.13 -10.39
C ARG A 241 -0.04 10.25 -10.76
N TYR A 242 0.13 8.93 -10.68
CA TYR A 242 -0.92 7.97 -10.98
C TYR A 242 -2.13 8.14 -10.04
N VAL A 243 -1.90 8.13 -8.72
CA VAL A 243 -3.01 8.26 -7.77
C VAL A 243 -3.71 9.62 -7.93
N SER A 244 -2.97 10.69 -8.21
CA SER A 244 -3.58 12.00 -8.50
C SER A 244 -4.46 11.97 -9.76
N ALA A 245 -4.02 11.32 -10.84
CA ALA A 245 -4.81 11.18 -12.07
C ALA A 245 -6.09 10.35 -11.83
N THR A 246 -5.99 9.22 -11.13
CA THR A 246 -7.15 8.36 -10.83
C THR A 246 -8.20 9.04 -9.93
N ILE A 247 -7.78 9.96 -9.04
CA ILE A 247 -8.69 10.81 -8.25
C ILE A 247 -9.31 11.91 -9.13
N ALA A 248 -8.51 12.56 -9.97
CA ALA A 248 -8.94 13.69 -10.79
C ALA A 248 -9.94 13.28 -11.88
N ASP A 249 -9.69 12.16 -12.57
CA ASP A 249 -10.58 11.63 -13.61
C ASP A 249 -11.88 11.10 -12.99
N GLY A 250 -11.75 10.36 -11.87
CA GLY A 250 -12.88 9.89 -11.08
C GLY A 250 -13.78 8.88 -11.80
N ILE A 251 -14.68 8.24 -11.04
CA ILE A 251 -15.66 7.29 -11.57
C ILE A 251 -16.92 7.28 -10.67
N GLN A 252 -18.08 6.98 -11.24
CA GLN A 252 -19.35 6.91 -10.51
C GLN A 252 -19.72 5.48 -10.13
N VAL A 253 -19.22 5.01 -8.98
CA VAL A 253 -19.53 3.68 -8.43
C VAL A 253 -19.94 3.81 -6.96
N GLY A 254 -21.09 3.23 -6.64
CA GLY A 254 -21.63 3.12 -5.28
C GLY A 254 -22.17 4.42 -4.67
N HIS A 255 -22.81 4.28 -3.51
CA HIS A 255 -23.61 5.33 -2.85
C HIS A 255 -22.87 6.07 -1.72
N GLY A 256 -21.69 5.60 -1.30
CA GLY A 256 -20.89 6.21 -0.24
C GLY A 256 -19.55 6.74 -0.75
N HIS A 257 -18.47 6.42 -0.03
CA HIS A 257 -17.12 6.72 -0.48
C HIS A 257 -16.76 5.80 -1.65
N GLY A 258 -16.82 6.34 -2.87
CA GLY A 258 -16.56 5.55 -4.07
C GLY A 258 -15.07 5.35 -4.35
N PRO A 259 -14.74 4.41 -5.25
CA PRO A 259 -13.36 4.06 -5.59
C PRO A 259 -12.70 5.12 -6.47
N LEU A 260 -11.40 4.95 -6.68
CA LEU A 260 -10.65 5.66 -7.72
C LEU A 260 -10.96 5.10 -9.11
N ASN A 261 -10.69 5.88 -10.15
CA ASN A 261 -10.73 5.41 -11.53
C ASN A 261 -9.36 4.85 -11.93
N HIS A 262 -9.15 3.54 -11.78
CA HIS A 262 -7.88 2.89 -12.14
C HIS A 262 -7.54 2.98 -13.64
N TRP A 263 -8.49 3.29 -14.53
CA TRP A 263 -8.19 3.47 -15.97
C TRP A 263 -7.55 4.82 -16.32
N ALA A 264 -7.38 5.70 -15.34
CA ALA A 264 -6.84 7.03 -15.59
C ALA A 264 -5.39 6.96 -16.10
N LYS A 265 -5.12 7.74 -17.15
CA LYS A 265 -3.78 7.86 -17.73
C LYS A 265 -2.97 8.93 -17.02
N ILE A 266 -1.66 8.74 -16.94
CA ILE A 266 -0.74 9.77 -16.48
C ILE A 266 -0.42 10.69 -17.67
N GLU A 267 -0.74 11.99 -17.57
CA GLU A 267 -0.37 12.95 -18.61
C GLU A 267 1.16 12.92 -18.86
N GLY A 268 1.56 12.71 -20.12
CA GLY A 268 2.96 12.69 -20.54
C GLY A 268 3.68 11.34 -20.46
N GLU A 269 3.03 10.26 -20.01
CA GLU A 269 3.48 8.90 -20.31
C GLU A 269 2.95 8.51 -21.70
N ASN A 270 3.84 8.28 -22.67
CA ASN A 270 3.44 7.65 -23.93
C ASN A 270 3.14 6.18 -23.65
N ASP A 271 2.06 5.64 -24.21
CA ASP A 271 1.64 4.23 -24.10
C ASP A 271 2.59 3.25 -24.85
N ASP A 272 3.80 3.70 -25.23
CA ASP A 272 4.77 2.98 -26.04
C ASP A 272 6.01 2.62 -25.18
N ASP A 273 5.89 1.58 -24.34
CA ASP A 273 7.01 0.77 -23.84
C ASP A 273 6.55 -0.68 -23.55
#